data_AF-A0A538DA83-F1
#
_entry.id   AF-A0A538DA83-F1
#
_cell.length_a   1.000
_cell.length_b   1.000
_cell.length_c   1.000
_cell.angle_alpha   90.00
_cell.angle_beta   90.00
_cell.angle_gamma   90.00
#
_symmetry.space_group_name_H-M   'P 1'
#
loop_
_entity.id
_entity.type
_entity.pdbx_description
1 polymer ?
#
loop_
_entity_poly.entity_id
_entity_poly.type
_entity_poly.pdbx_seq_one_letter_code
_entity_poly.pdbx_strand_id
1 'polypeptide(L)' 'MPIHIRAEPGDYAEACLLPGDPLRAKYIAETYLENPVQRNAERGLLGYTGEYQGRPVSVQATG' A
#
# COMPACT_ATOMS: atom_id res chain seq x y z
N MET A 1 -14.55 10.03 -3.78
CA MET A 1 -13.62 9.72 -2.68
C MET A 1 -13.98 8.34 -2.14
N PRO A 2 -13.09 7.34 -2.23
CA PRO A 2 -13.38 6.00 -1.74
C PRO A 2 -13.63 6.05 -0.23
N ILE A 3 -14.60 5.26 0.25
CA ILE A 3 -15.04 5.32 1.65
C ILE A 3 -14.03 4.64 2.59
N HIS A 4 -13.34 3.61 2.10
CA HIS A 4 -12.46 2.74 2.89
C HIS A 4 -10.97 2.86 2.53
N ILE A 5 -10.67 3.61 1.47
CA ILE A 5 -9.31 3.91 1.02
C ILE A 5 -9.23 5.41 0.84
N ARG A 6 -8.60 6.11 1.78
CA ARG A 6 -8.49 7.58 1.82
C ARG A 6 -7.30 8.07 0.98
N ALA A 7 -7.32 7.72 -0.30
CA ALA A 7 -6.25 8.03 -1.23
C ALA A 7 -6.75 8.82 -2.44
N GLU A 8 -5.85 9.59 -3.03
CA GLU A 8 -6.08 10.40 -4.23
C GLU A 8 -5.61 9.67 -5.50
N PRO A 9 -6.11 10.06 -6.69
CA PRO A 9 -5.56 9.57 -7.95
C PRO A 9 -4.04 9.78 -8.01
N GLY A 10 -3.30 8.70 -8.27
CA GLY A 10 -1.83 8.69 -8.30
C GLY A 10 -1.15 8.27 -7.00
N ASP A 11 -1.88 8.13 -5.88
CA ASP A 11 -1.30 7.61 -4.64
C ASP A 11 -0.94 6.13 -4.73
N TYR A 12 -1.66 5.36 -5.56
CA TYR A 12 -1.41 3.95 -5.82
C TYR A 12 -0.77 3.77 -7.20
N ALA A 13 0.22 2.89 -7.25
CA ALA A 13 0.82 2.41 -8.48
C ALA A 13 -0.15 1.51 -9.24
N GLU A 14 0.10 1.33 -10.54
CA GLU A 14 -0.68 0.42 -11.39
C GLU A 14 -0.58 -1.04 -10.90
N ALA A 15 0.59 -1.44 -10.41
CA ALA A 15 0.81 -2.74 -9.78
C ALA A 15 0.54 -2.67 -8.26
N CYS A 16 -0.39 -3.49 -7.77
CA CYS A 16 -0.74 -3.56 -6.34
C CYS A 16 -0.79 -5.01 -5.82
N LEU A 17 -0.03 -5.29 -4.77
CA LEU A 17 -0.11 -6.54 -4.00
C LEU A 17 -1.24 -6.46 -2.97
N LEU A 18 -1.98 -7.55 -2.78
CA LEU A 18 -3.22 -7.57 -1.98
C LEU A 18 -3.19 -8.64 -0.87
N PRO A 19 -2.35 -8.51 0.18
CA PRO A 19 -2.44 -9.38 1.35
C PRO A 19 -3.74 -9.13 2.12
N GLY A 20 -4.26 -10.14 2.82
CA GLY A 20 -5.37 -9.96 3.76
C GLY A 20 -4.95 -9.17 5.00
N ASP A 21 -3.94 -9.70 5.71
CA ASP A 21 -3.42 -9.15 6.96
C ASP A 21 -2.74 -7.76 6.76
N PRO A 22 -3.20 -6.70 7.45
CA PRO A 22 -2.56 -5.38 7.41
C PRO A 22 -1.11 -5.38 7.90
N LEU A 23 -0.76 -6.23 8.86
CA LEU A 23 0.62 -6.35 9.32
C LEU A 23 1.51 -7.00 8.26
N ARG A 24 0.92 -7.82 7.37
CA ARG A 24 1.63 -8.34 6.19
C ARG A 24 1.84 -7.24 5.15
N ALA A 25 0.87 -6.35 4.93
CA ALA A 25 1.05 -5.19 4.05
C ALA A 25 2.19 -4.29 4.55
N LYS A 26 2.21 -4.01 5.87
CA LYS A 26 3.30 -3.26 6.51
C LYS A 26 4.65 -3.97 6.38
N TYR A 27 4.71 -5.26 6.69
CA TYR A 27 5.93 -6.06 6.55
C TYR A 27 6.49 -6.00 5.11
N ILE A 28 5.62 -6.15 4.10
CA ILE A 28 6.04 -6.07 2.69
C ILE A 28 6.61 -4.69 2.38
N ALA A 29 5.92 -3.63 2.80
CA ALA A 29 6.36 -2.26 2.55
C ALA A 29 7.72 -1.96 3.19
N GLU A 30 7.91 -2.32 4.46
CA GLU A 30 9.15 -2.04 5.19
C GLU A 30 10.34 -2.92 4.77
N THR A 31 10.08 -4.13 4.25
CA THR A 31 11.13 -5.09 3.90
C THR A 31 11.59 -4.98 2.46
N TYR A 32 10.67 -4.72 1.52
CA TYR A 32 10.95 -4.84 0.09
C TYR A 32 10.84 -3.54 -0.71
N LEU A 33 10.08 -2.55 -0.22
CA LEU A 33 9.91 -1.30 -0.96
C LEU A 33 10.98 -0.29 -0.55
N GLU A 34 11.53 0.40 -1.54
CA GLU A 34 12.30 1.62 -1.36
C GLU A 34 11.34 2.80 -1.18
N ASN A 35 11.66 3.71 -0.26
CA ASN A 35 10.88 4.91 0.05
C ASN A 35 9.36 4.67 0.26
N PRO A 36 8.94 3.69 1.09
CA PRO A 36 7.52 3.39 1.26
C PRO A 36 6.79 4.55 1.94
N VAL A 37 5.69 5.00 1.34
CA VAL A 37 4.77 5.99 1.88
C VAL A 37 3.44 5.32 2.20
N GLN A 38 2.98 5.45 3.44
CA GLN A 38 1.65 4.95 3.82
C GLN A 38 0.57 5.82 3.19
N ARG A 39 -0.32 5.19 2.43
CA ARG A 39 -1.43 5.84 1.71
C ARG A 39 -2.78 5.63 2.37
N ASN A 40 -2.96 4.53 3.10
CA ASN A 40 -4.20 4.25 3.80
C ASN A 40 -3.95 3.64 5.19
N ALA A 41 -4.81 4.01 6.13
CA ALA A 41 -4.92 3.39 7.44
C ALA A 41 -6.37 3.26 7.91
N GLU A 42 -7.34 3.67 7.07
CA GLU A 42 -8.76 3.63 7.38
C GLU A 42 -9.19 2.19 7.73
N ARG A 43 -9.93 2.02 8.83
CA ARG A 43 -10.32 0.70 9.39
C ARG A 43 -9.16 -0.24 9.72
N GLY A 44 -7.93 0.25 9.83
CA GLY A 44 -6.75 -0.59 10.03
C GLY A 44 -6.31 -1.32 8.76
N LEU A 45 -6.88 -1.02 7.58
CA LEU A 45 -6.49 -1.62 6.31
C LEU A 45 -5.29 -0.87 5.72
N LEU A 46 -4.12 -1.19 6.27
CA LEU A 46 -2.86 -0.53 5.91
C LEU A 46 -2.55 -0.68 4.42
N GLY A 47 -2.17 0.44 3.81
CA GLY A 47 -1.78 0.53 2.41
C GLY A 47 -0.56 1.41 2.22
N TYR A 48 0.33 1.01 1.33
CA TYR A 48 1.60 1.69 1.06
C TYR A 48 1.88 1.74 -0.44
N THR A 49 2.64 2.74 -0.86
CA THR A 49 3.24 2.84 -2.19
C THR A 49 4.70 3.21 -2.03
N GLY A 50 5.58 2.50 -2.73
CA GLY A 50 7.01 2.78 -2.80
C GLY A 50 7.56 2.28 -4.13
N GLU A 51 8.86 1.98 -4.18
CA GLU A 51 9.50 1.47 -5.38
C GLU A 51 10.09 0.06 -5.14
N TYR A 52 9.98 -0.81 -6.13
CA TYR A 52 10.68 -2.09 -6.16
C TYR A 52 11.48 -2.18 -7.45
N GLN A 53 12.80 -2.25 -7.35
CA GLN A 53 13.72 -2.25 -8.51
C GLN A 53 13.47 -1.04 -9.44
N GLY A 54 13.29 0.15 -8.85
CA GLY A 54 13.03 1.40 -9.58
C GLY A 54 11.65 1.49 -10.25
N ARG A 55 10.71 0.61 -9.91
CA ARG A 55 9.34 0.62 -10.43
C ARG A 55 8.35 0.89 -9.31
N PRO A 56 7.35 1.77 -9.51
CA PRO A 56 6.35 2.04 -8.49
C PRO A 56 5.49 0.79 -8.25
N VAL A 57 5.36 0.40 -6.98
CA VAL A 57 4.54 -0.73 -6.55
C VAL A 57 3.78 -0.34 -5.28
N SER A 58 2.52 -0.73 -5.22
CA SER A 58 1.69 -0.59 -4.02
C SER A 58 1.45 -1.93 -3.34
N VAL A 59 1.11 -1.87 -2.06
CA VAL A 59 0.58 -3.00 -1.29
C VAL A 59 -0.59 -2.51 -0.45
N GLN A 60 -1.72 -3.22 -0.49
CA GLN A 60 -2.96 -2.85 0.21
C GLN A 60 -3.58 -4.04 0.92
N ALA A 61 -3.87 -3.90 2.20
CA ALA A 61 -4.64 -4.89 2.96
C ALA A 61 -6.10 -4.97 2.47
N THR A 62 -6.68 -6.17 2.33
CA THR A 62 -8.05 -6.34 1.80
C THR A 62 -9.10 -6.84 2.78
N GLY A 63 -8.73 -7.31 3.98
CA GLY A 63 -9.69 -7.85 4.95
C GLY A 63 -9.02 -8.56 6.11
#